data_AF-A0A3D4T8W1-F1
#
_entry.id   AF-A0A3D4T8W1-F1
#
_cell.length_a   1.000
_cell.length_b   1.000
_cell.length_c   1.000
_cell.angle_alpha   90.00
_cell.angle_beta   90.00
_cell.angle_gamma   90.00
#
_symmetry.space_group_name_H-M   'P 1'
#
loop_
_entity.id
_entity.type
_entity.pdbx_description
1 polymer ?
#
loop_
_entity_poly.entity_id
_entity_poly.type
_entity_poly.pdbx_seq_one_letter_code
_entity_poly.pdbx_strand_id
1 'polypeptide(L)'
;EIFGKEGAFEDKLRAFVDVYISMAIANPFLPMFVLGEMHSGADSIVKKHFLANMQQLPFHKIRQDIQDAAKRGEIMPIEPVQLMLNVMALCLFPFIARPLFQTINQLSDPQYDKLLKARKKEVANFILRSIRP
;
A
#
# COMPACT_ATOMS: atom_id res chain seq x y z
N GLU A 1 14.19 -6.78 3.02
CA GLU A 1 13.01 -7.49 2.47
C GLU A 1 12.10 -7.92 3.61
N ILE A 2 10.81 -7.52 3.56
CA ILE A 2 9.78 -7.86 4.57
C ILE A 2 9.12 -9.21 4.24
N PHE A 3 8.90 -9.47 2.94
CA PHE A 3 8.30 -10.71 2.44
C PHE A 3 9.36 -11.73 2.03
N GLY A 4 9.05 -13.02 2.19
CA GLY A 4 9.97 -14.15 1.95
C GLY A 4 10.88 -14.51 3.14
N LYS A 5 10.68 -13.89 4.31
CA LYS A 5 11.32 -14.29 5.58
C LYS A 5 10.33 -15.05 6.47
N GLU A 6 10.83 -15.85 7.40
CA GLU A 6 10.01 -16.44 8.46
C GLU A 6 9.40 -15.36 9.36
N GLY A 7 8.17 -15.59 9.84
CA GLY A 7 7.41 -14.65 10.67
C GLY A 7 5.92 -14.68 10.38
N ALA A 8 5.12 -14.22 11.35
CA ALA A 8 3.67 -14.16 11.21
C ALA A 8 3.27 -13.23 10.06
N PHE A 9 2.24 -13.61 9.29
CA PHE A 9 1.74 -12.78 8.19
C PHE A 9 1.32 -11.38 8.67
N GLU A 10 0.78 -11.30 9.88
CA GLU A 10 0.38 -10.05 10.52
C GLU A 10 1.54 -9.03 10.59
N ASP A 11 2.71 -9.46 11.06
CA ASP A 11 3.87 -8.58 11.21
C ASP A 11 4.37 -8.09 9.85
N LYS A 12 4.38 -8.98 8.84
CA LYS A 12 4.75 -8.62 7.47
C LYS A 12 3.81 -7.57 6.90
N LEU A 13 2.50 -7.75 7.07
CA LEU A 13 1.50 -6.79 6.59
C LEU A 13 1.63 -5.44 7.29
N ARG A 14 1.81 -5.43 8.62
CA ARG A 14 2.03 -4.20 9.40
C ARG A 14 3.28 -3.45 8.93
N ALA A 15 4.39 -4.16 8.76
CA ALA A 15 5.64 -3.59 8.28
C ALA A 15 5.50 -3.02 6.86
N PHE A 16 4.81 -3.74 5.97
CA PHE A 16 4.57 -3.27 4.60
C PHE A 16 3.76 -1.97 4.58
N VAL A 17 2.64 -1.93 5.29
CA VAL A 17 1.79 -0.74 5.39
C VAL A 17 2.56 0.44 5.97
N ASP A 18 3.34 0.22 7.02
CA ASP A 18 4.15 1.28 7.64
C ASP A 18 5.19 1.85 6.67
N VAL A 19 5.97 0.99 6.01
CA VAL A 19 7.00 1.41 5.05
C VAL A 19 6.36 2.17 3.88
N TYR A 20 5.27 1.64 3.34
CA TYR A 20 4.64 2.21 2.15
C TYR A 20 4.02 3.59 2.43
N ILE A 21 3.30 3.74 3.55
CA ILE A 21 2.76 5.03 3.97
C ILE A 21 3.89 6.00 4.35
N SER A 22 4.98 5.53 4.97
CA SER A 22 6.14 6.39 5.27
C SER A 22 6.76 6.97 4.00
N MET A 23 6.92 6.15 2.95
CA MET A 23 7.43 6.61 1.66
C MET A 23 6.51 7.66 1.03
N ALA A 24 5.19 7.45 1.11
CA ALA A 24 4.20 8.41 0.61
C ALA A 24 4.18 9.72 1.41
N ILE A 25 4.38 9.67 2.74
CA ILE A 25 4.52 10.88 3.58
C ILE A 25 5.80 11.64 3.21
N ALA A 26 6.92 10.94 3.00
CA ALA A 26 8.18 11.56 2.60
C ALA A 26 8.14 12.16 1.19
N ASN A 27 7.29 11.63 0.31
CA ASN A 27 7.17 12.06 -1.09
C ASN A 27 5.69 12.22 -1.52
N PRO A 28 4.94 13.21 -1.00
CA PRO A 28 3.48 13.28 -1.17
C PRO A 28 2.98 13.41 -2.61
N PHE A 29 3.79 13.98 -3.50
CA PHE A 29 3.45 14.17 -4.92
C PHE A 29 3.77 12.94 -5.78
N LEU A 30 4.63 12.04 -5.30
CA LEU A 30 5.10 10.89 -6.07
C LEU A 30 3.94 9.94 -6.47
N PRO A 31 2.96 9.59 -5.61
CA PRO A 31 1.83 8.75 -6.01
C PRO A 31 1.03 9.34 -7.19
N MET A 32 0.73 10.63 -7.14
CA MET A 32 -0.04 11.30 -8.19
C MET A 32 0.76 11.40 -9.50
N PHE A 33 2.05 11.73 -9.40
CA PHE A 33 2.95 11.78 -10.55
C PHE A 33 3.05 10.43 -11.26
N VAL A 34 3.31 9.34 -10.52
CA VAL A 34 3.37 7.98 -11.07
C VAL A 34 2.07 7.60 -11.75
N LEU A 35 0.92 7.90 -11.14
CA LEU A 35 -0.38 7.64 -11.77
C LEU A 35 -0.55 8.42 -13.06
N GLY A 36 -0.16 9.70 -13.09
CA GLY A 36 -0.17 10.51 -14.31
C GLY A 36 0.65 9.88 -15.43
N GLU A 37 1.89 9.48 -15.13
CA GLU A 37 2.79 8.82 -16.09
C GLU A 37 2.26 7.48 -16.58
N MET A 38 1.61 6.70 -15.71
CA MET A 38 1.02 5.42 -16.12
C MET A 38 -0.11 5.61 -17.14
N HIS A 39 -0.90 6.68 -17.00
CA HIS A 39 -2.06 6.99 -17.85
C HIS A 39 -1.73 7.88 -19.07
N SER A 40 -0.54 8.48 -19.14
CA SER A 40 -0.21 9.52 -20.14
C SER A 40 -0.14 9.05 -21.60
N GLY A 41 -0.42 7.78 -21.91
CA GLY A 41 -0.46 7.19 -23.27
C GLY A 41 0.90 7.10 -23.97
N ALA A 42 1.80 8.04 -23.71
CA ALA A 42 3.17 8.05 -24.18
C ALA A 42 4.02 7.03 -23.40
N ASP A 43 4.86 6.32 -24.12
CA ASP A 43 5.76 5.32 -23.54
C ASP A 43 7.02 6.01 -22.99
N SER A 44 6.83 6.79 -21.90
CA SER A 44 7.87 7.65 -21.33
C SER A 44 9.00 6.82 -20.71
N ILE A 45 10.22 7.36 -20.73
CA ILE A 45 11.39 6.74 -20.08
C ILE A 45 11.10 6.53 -18.58
N VAL A 46 10.37 7.46 -17.96
CA VAL A 46 9.95 7.39 -16.56
C VAL A 46 9.02 6.20 -16.34
N LYS A 47 7.99 6.02 -17.18
CA LYS A 47 7.07 4.87 -17.12
C LYS A 47 7.83 3.55 -17.27
N LYS A 48 8.74 3.45 -18.24
CA LYS A 48 9.57 2.26 -18.45
C LYS A 48 10.46 1.95 -17.26
N HIS A 49 11.13 2.97 -16.72
CA HIS A 49 12.01 2.82 -15.57
C HIS A 49 11.23 2.44 -14.31
N PHE A 50 10.06 3.05 -14.08
CA PHE A 50 9.19 2.71 -12.96
C PHE A 50 8.68 1.27 -13.06
N LEU A 51 8.19 0.84 -14.22
CA LEU A 51 7.73 -0.53 -14.44
C LEU A 51 8.87 -1.55 -14.28
N ALA A 52 10.06 -1.25 -14.80
CA ALA A 52 11.24 -2.10 -14.61
C ALA A 52 11.58 -2.25 -13.12
N ASN A 53 11.60 -1.15 -12.36
CA ASN A 53 11.86 -1.19 -10.91
C ASN A 53 10.75 -1.92 -10.14
N MET A 54 9.48 -1.77 -10.56
CA MET A 54 8.36 -2.52 -9.98
C MET A 54 8.48 -4.02 -10.28
N GLN A 55 8.95 -4.42 -11.45
CA GLN A 55 9.22 -5.83 -11.77
C GLN A 55 10.34 -6.43 -10.90
N GLN A 56 11.27 -5.61 -10.40
CA GLN A 56 12.29 -6.04 -9.44
C GLN A 56 11.73 -6.22 -8.02
N LEU A 57 10.55 -5.67 -7.70
CA LEU A 57 9.92 -5.94 -6.42
C LEU A 57 9.51 -7.42 -6.37
N PRO A 58 9.67 -8.09 -5.21
CA PRO A 58 9.40 -9.51 -5.08
C PRO A 58 7.89 -9.80 -4.98
N PHE A 59 7.08 -9.32 -5.94
CA PHE A 59 5.64 -9.53 -5.98
C PHE A 59 5.26 -11.01 -5.97
N HIS A 60 6.09 -11.88 -6.55
CA HIS A 60 5.91 -13.33 -6.44
C HIS A 60 6.04 -13.82 -4.99
N LYS A 61 7.02 -13.33 -4.22
CA LYS A 61 7.17 -13.66 -2.79
C LYS A 61 5.99 -13.15 -1.97
N ILE A 62 5.46 -11.96 -2.28
CA ILE A 62 4.26 -11.42 -1.62
C ILE A 62 3.05 -12.33 -1.86
N ARG A 63 2.81 -12.72 -3.12
CA ARG A 63 1.71 -13.63 -3.45
C ARG A 63 1.86 -14.98 -2.76
N GLN A 64 3.07 -15.52 -2.72
CA GLN A 64 3.37 -16.76 -2.03
C GLN A 64 3.14 -16.64 -0.52
N ASP A 65 3.62 -15.57 0.12
CA ASP A 65 3.42 -15.34 1.56
C ASP A 65 1.92 -15.26 1.92
N ILE A 66 1.08 -14.64 1.07
CA ILE A 66 -0.37 -14.60 1.25
C ILE A 66 -0.97 -16.01 1.14
N GLN A 67 -0.62 -16.75 0.09
CA GLN A 67 -1.12 -18.10 -0.12
C GLN A 67 -0.73 -19.05 1.01
N ASP A 68 0.52 -18.97 1.48
CA ASP A 68 1.02 -19.82 2.54
C ASP A 68 0.40 -19.45 3.90
N ALA A 69 0.15 -18.16 4.16
CA ALA A 69 -0.61 -17.73 5.34
C ALA A 69 -2.05 -18.28 5.32
N ALA A 70 -2.71 -18.28 4.17
CA ALA A 70 -4.04 -18.88 4.02
C ALA A 70 -4.02 -20.40 4.24
N LYS A 71 -3.02 -21.12 3.70
CA LYS A 71 -2.85 -22.56 3.92
C LYS A 71 -2.59 -22.91 5.40
N ARG A 72 -1.88 -22.05 6.12
CA ARG A 72 -1.63 -22.21 7.57
C ARG A 72 -2.83 -21.80 8.43
N GLY A 73 -3.91 -21.28 7.84
CA GLY A 73 -5.08 -20.80 8.58
C GLY A 73 -4.82 -19.51 9.38
N GLU A 74 -3.76 -18.76 9.06
CA GLU A 74 -3.50 -17.45 9.68
C GLU A 74 -4.48 -16.38 9.16
N ILE A 75 -4.93 -16.54 7.91
CA ILE A 75 -5.90 -15.67 7.23
C ILE A 75 -6.91 -16.51 6.45
N MET A 76 -8.09 -15.97 6.16
CA MET A 76 -9.05 -16.61 5.28
C MET A 76 -8.48 -16.80 3.85
N PRO A 77 -8.96 -17.79 3.08
CA PRO A 77 -8.63 -17.90 1.66
C PRO A 77 -9.01 -16.61 0.90
N ILE A 78 -8.02 -15.98 0.28
CA ILE A 78 -8.19 -14.74 -0.47
C ILE A 78 -7.30 -14.78 -1.71
N GLU A 79 -7.81 -14.24 -2.82
CA GLU A 79 -6.99 -14.07 -4.02
C GLU A 79 -5.88 -13.04 -3.75
N PRO A 80 -4.59 -13.39 -3.92
CA PRO A 80 -3.49 -12.50 -3.53
C PRO A 80 -3.49 -11.12 -4.19
N VAL A 81 -3.85 -11.03 -5.47
CA VAL A 81 -3.90 -9.76 -6.19
C VAL A 81 -4.99 -8.84 -5.60
N GLN A 82 -6.16 -9.38 -5.22
CA GLN A 82 -7.21 -8.62 -4.53
C GLN A 82 -6.74 -8.05 -3.20
N LEU A 83 -6.05 -8.85 -2.37
CA LEU A 83 -5.50 -8.34 -1.11
C LEU A 83 -4.48 -7.23 -1.36
N MET A 84 -3.57 -7.42 -2.33
CA MET A 84 -2.59 -6.40 -2.68
C MET A 84 -3.25 -5.10 -3.16
N LEU A 85 -4.28 -5.18 -4.01
CA LEU A 85 -5.04 -4.02 -4.47
C LEU A 85 -5.68 -3.26 -3.31
N ASN A 86 -6.32 -3.97 -2.37
CA ASN A 86 -6.91 -3.37 -1.17
C ASN A 86 -5.86 -2.64 -0.32
N VAL A 87 -4.71 -3.28 -0.08
CA VAL A 87 -3.63 -2.67 0.69
C VAL A 87 -3.11 -1.41 0.03
N MET A 88 -2.80 -1.47 -1.27
CA MET A 88 -2.25 -0.33 -2.02
C MET A 88 -3.26 0.82 -2.10
N ALA A 89 -4.54 0.53 -2.38
CA ALA A 89 -5.58 1.54 -2.44
C ALA A 89 -5.73 2.28 -1.11
N LEU A 90 -5.82 1.53 0.00
CA LEU A 90 -5.96 2.12 1.34
C LEU A 90 -4.73 2.93 1.76
N CYS A 91 -3.53 2.57 1.29
CA CYS A 91 -2.32 3.33 1.56
C CYS A 91 -2.23 4.61 0.73
N LEU A 92 -2.49 4.56 -0.59
CA LEU A 92 -2.22 5.67 -1.51
C LEU A 92 -3.36 6.67 -1.64
N PHE A 93 -4.61 6.21 -1.60
CA PHE A 93 -5.76 7.05 -1.90
C PHE A 93 -5.85 8.31 -1.03
N PRO A 94 -5.52 8.31 0.29
CA PRO A 94 -5.49 9.53 1.10
C PRO A 94 -4.51 10.60 0.60
N PHE A 95 -3.43 10.22 -0.08
CA PHE A 95 -2.46 11.16 -0.63
C PHE A 95 -2.98 11.77 -1.94
N ILE A 96 -3.53 10.92 -2.82
CA ILE A 96 -4.08 11.33 -4.11
C ILE A 96 -5.29 12.26 -3.91
N ALA A 97 -6.17 11.90 -2.98
CA ALA A 97 -7.40 12.64 -2.68
C ALA A 97 -7.23 13.65 -1.52
N ARG A 98 -5.99 14.04 -1.18
CA ARG A 98 -5.70 14.96 -0.07
C ARG A 98 -6.53 16.25 -0.13
N PRO A 99 -6.59 17.00 -1.26
CA PRO A 99 -7.38 18.25 -1.32
C PRO A 99 -8.86 18.03 -1.04
N LEU A 100 -9.42 16.91 -1.51
CA LEU A 100 -10.82 16.54 -1.27
C LEU A 100 -11.07 16.33 0.23
N PHE A 101 -10.27 15.47 0.87
CA PHE A 101 -10.48 15.14 2.28
C PHE A 101 -10.17 16.30 3.23
N GLN A 102 -9.20 17.16 2.90
CA GLN A 102 -8.95 18.38 3.66
C GLN A 102 -10.14 19.34 3.57
N THR A 103 -10.70 19.53 2.37
CA THR A 103 -11.82 20.46 2.14
C THR A 103 -13.08 20.01 2.87
N ILE A 104 -13.52 18.75 2.68
CA ILE A 104 -14.78 18.28 3.27
C ILE A 104 -14.73 18.17 4.79
N ASN A 105 -13.54 17.96 5.38
CA ASN A 105 -13.36 17.85 6.83
C ASN A 105 -12.81 19.13 7.47
N GLN A 106 -12.58 20.20 6.68
CA GLN A 106 -12.01 21.46 7.14
C GLN A 106 -10.69 21.29 7.92
N LEU A 107 -9.79 20.43 7.40
CA LEU A 107 -8.52 20.11 8.05
C LEU A 107 -7.36 20.94 7.48
N SER A 108 -6.63 21.60 8.37
CA SER A 108 -5.31 22.17 8.07
C SER A 108 -4.28 21.11 7.70
N ASP A 109 -3.18 21.53 7.08
CA ASP A 109 -2.08 20.61 6.73
C ASP A 109 -1.53 19.83 7.92
N PRO A 110 -1.24 20.44 9.09
CA PRO A 110 -0.75 19.68 10.25
C PRO A 110 -1.77 18.66 10.78
N GLN A 111 -3.07 18.96 10.70
CA GLN A 111 -4.12 18.03 11.10
C GLN A 111 -4.21 16.86 10.13
N TYR A 112 -4.12 17.12 8.82
CA TYR A 112 -4.14 16.07 7.81
C TYR A 112 -2.89 15.19 7.87
N ASP A 113 -1.71 15.78 8.08
CA ASP A 113 -0.46 15.01 8.26
C ASP A 113 -0.51 14.12 9.51
N LYS A 114 -1.13 14.59 10.60
CA LYS A 114 -1.39 13.76 11.78
C LYS A 114 -2.32 12.59 11.44
N LEU A 115 -3.36 12.81 10.64
CA LEU A 115 -4.25 11.77 10.15
C LEU A 115 -3.46 10.75 9.30
N LEU A 116 -2.64 11.19 8.35
CA LEU A 116 -1.81 10.32 7.50
C LEU A 116 -0.82 9.48 8.32
N LYS A 117 -0.23 10.02 9.39
CA LYS A 117 0.58 9.22 10.32
C LYS A 117 -0.22 8.14 11.03
N ALA A 118 -1.45 8.45 11.48
CA ALA A 118 -2.33 7.47 12.11
C ALA A 118 -2.78 6.37 11.14
N ARG A 119 -2.87 6.67 9.83
CA ARG A 119 -3.26 5.70 8.79
C ARG A 119 -2.40 4.44 8.78
N LYS A 120 -1.10 4.52 9.14
CA LYS A 120 -0.21 3.36 9.26
C LYS A 120 -0.82 2.23 10.10
N LYS A 121 -1.34 2.60 11.27
CA LYS A 121 -1.98 1.66 12.20
C LYS A 121 -3.39 1.29 11.75
N GLU A 122 -4.17 2.29 11.33
CA GLU A 122 -5.57 2.08 10.95
C GLU A 122 -5.73 1.17 9.73
N VAL A 123 -4.91 1.34 8.69
CA VAL A 123 -4.93 0.49 7.49
C VAL A 123 -4.56 -0.94 7.84
N ALA A 124 -3.45 -1.15 8.55
CA ALA A 124 -3.02 -2.50 8.91
C ALA A 124 -4.11 -3.21 9.74
N ASN A 125 -4.67 -2.54 10.75
CA ASN A 125 -5.73 -3.10 11.57
C ASN A 125 -7.00 -3.40 10.78
N PHE A 126 -7.41 -2.51 9.88
CA PHE A 126 -8.60 -2.70 9.05
C PHE A 126 -8.46 -3.94 8.16
N ILE A 127 -7.32 -4.08 7.47
CA ILE A 127 -7.06 -5.19 6.57
C ILE A 127 -6.92 -6.50 7.35
N LEU A 128 -6.18 -6.51 8.45
CA LEU A 128 -6.05 -7.71 9.30
C LEU A 128 -7.40 -8.20 9.78
N ARG A 129 -8.31 -7.30 10.17
CA ARG A 129 -9.67 -7.66 10.57
C ARG A 129 -10.48 -8.23 9.41
N SER A 130 -10.32 -7.71 8.19
CA SER A 130 -11.07 -8.17 7.02
C SER A 130 -10.61 -9.52 6.48
N ILE A 131 -9.43 -9.99 6.89
CA ILE A 131 -8.85 -11.26 6.43
C ILE A 131 -8.69 -12.30 7.54
N ARG A 132 -9.29 -12.08 8.71
CA ARG A 132 -9.30 -13.10 9.77
C ARG A 132 -9.96 -14.39 9.26
N PRO A 133 -9.50 -15.57 9.70
CA PRO A 133 -10.14 -16.86 9.42
C PRO A 133 -11.62 -16.90 9.82
#